data_AF-A0A357KWJ4-F1
#
_entry.id   AF-A0A357KWJ4-F1
#
_cell.length_a   1.000
_cell.length_b   1.000
_cell.length_c   1.000
_cell.angle_alpha   90.00
_cell.angle_beta   90.00
_cell.angle_gamma   90.00
#
_symmetry.space_group_name_H-M   'P 1'
#
loop_
_entity.id
_entity.type
_entity.pdbx_description
1 polymer ?
#
loop_
_entity_poly.entity_id
_entity_poly.type
_entity_poly.pdbx_seq_one_letter_code
_entity_poly.pdbx_strand_id
1 'polypeptide(L)'
;MRIEVTGKHIEVTPAIQQYAEAKCDRLTRYYDGVQEIVVVLSEQPKQKQFDVELRVPVEHHEDFVARSHGQDLYEAIDLCVDKMARQLTEFKERLKNEKR
;
A
#
# COMPACT_ATOMS: atom_id res chain seq x y z
N MET A 1 -10.35 -5.82 8.26
CA MET A 1 -9.35 -5.56 7.21
C MET A 1 -8.29 -6.64 7.24
N ARG A 2 -7.92 -7.18 6.09
CA ARG A 2 -6.85 -8.18 5.89
C ARG A 2 -5.65 -7.53 5.20
N ILE A 3 -4.44 -7.85 5.62
CA ILE A 3 -3.21 -7.41 4.95
C ILE A 3 -2.44 -8.64 4.51
N GLU A 4 -2.10 -8.73 3.24
CA GLU A 4 -1.24 -9.77 2.69
C GLU A 4 0.08 -9.15 2.24
N VAL A 5 1.21 -9.70 2.67
CA VAL A 5 2.55 -9.24 2.26
C VAL A 5 3.23 -10.35 1.46
N THR A 6 3.57 -10.04 0.21
CA THR A 6 4.20 -10.97 -0.73
C THR A 6 5.54 -10.43 -1.21
N GLY A 7 6.57 -11.28 -1.20
CA GLY A 7 7.89 -10.95 -1.75
C GLY A 7 8.09 -11.53 -3.15
N LYS A 8 8.71 -10.75 -4.04
CA LYS A 8 9.16 -11.17 -5.37
C LYS A 8 10.66 -10.93 -5.50
N HIS A 9 11.44 -12.00 -5.62
CA HIS A 9 12.91 -11.93 -5.59
C HIS A 9 13.48 -11.30 -4.31
N ILE A 10 12.69 -11.29 -3.22
CA ILE A 10 13.07 -10.82 -1.90
C ILE A 10 12.48 -11.77 -0.86
N GLU A 11 13.26 -12.09 0.18
CA GLU A 11 12.76 -12.81 1.34
C GLU A 11 12.02 -11.85 2.28
N VAL A 12 10.75 -12.13 2.55
CA VAL A 12 9.96 -11.36 3.51
C VAL A 12 10.23 -11.90 4.90
N THR A 13 11.20 -11.29 5.59
CA THR A 13 11.49 -11.62 6.99
C THR A 13 10.35 -11.17 7.92
N PRO A 14 10.23 -11.73 9.14
CA PRO A 14 9.22 -11.30 10.10
C PRO A 14 9.24 -9.80 10.41
N ALA A 15 10.42 -9.18 10.41
CA ALA A 15 10.57 -7.74 10.64
C ALA A 15 9.98 -6.92 9.48
N ILE A 16 10.23 -7.33 8.23
CA ILE A 16 9.68 -6.69 7.03
C ILE A 16 8.16 -6.83 7.02
N GLN A 17 7.64 -8.03 7.31
CA GLN A 17 6.21 -8.29 7.35
C GLN A 17 5.51 -7.41 8.40
N GLN A 18 5.99 -7.42 9.65
CA GLN A 18 5.42 -6.61 10.72
C GLN A 18 5.45 -5.11 10.41
N TYR A 19 6.53 -4.64 9.80
CA TYR A 19 6.64 -3.23 9.40
C TYR A 19 5.62 -2.87 8.32
N ALA A 20 5.53 -3.66 7.26
CA ALA A 20 4.60 -3.43 6.17
C ALA A 20 3.14 -3.46 6.67
N GLU A 21 2.79 -4.44 7.49
CA GLU A 21 1.47 -4.57 8.12
C GLU A 21 1.15 -3.34 8.99
N ALA A 22 2.05 -2.95 9.89
CA ALA A 22 1.84 -1.80 10.78
C ALA A 22 1.68 -0.47 10.03
N LYS A 23 2.41 -0.29 8.92
CA LYS A 23 2.27 0.91 8.08
C LYS A 23 0.96 0.90 7.29
N CYS A 24 0.61 -0.22 6.69
CA CYS A 24 -0.61 -0.38 5.91
C CYS A 24 -1.88 -0.29 6.78
N ASP A 25 -1.85 -0.72 8.05
CA ASP A 25 -3.00 -0.64 8.97
C ASP A 25 -3.53 0.79 9.16
N ARG A 26 -2.63 1.79 9.04
CA ARG A 26 -2.99 3.21 9.12
C ARG A 26 -3.92 3.66 7.98
N LEU A 27 -4.00 2.92 6.87
CA LEU A 27 -4.81 3.30 5.70
C LEU A 27 -6.32 3.32 6.01
N THR A 28 -6.77 2.53 6.98
CA THR A 28 -8.17 2.52 7.48
C THR A 28 -8.64 3.86 8.03
N ARG A 29 -7.71 4.72 8.48
CA ARG A 29 -8.03 6.06 8.98
C ARG A 29 -8.45 7.01 7.87
N TYR A 30 -7.95 6.78 6.66
CA TYR A 30 -8.20 7.64 5.50
C TYR A 30 -9.47 7.21 4.78
N TYR A 31 -9.74 5.90 4.67
CA TYR A 31 -10.99 5.37 4.16
C TYR A 31 -11.38 4.09 4.91
N ASP A 32 -12.59 4.07 5.46
CA ASP A 32 -13.15 3.01 6.30
C ASP A 32 -13.68 1.81 5.48
N GLY A 33 -13.85 1.99 4.16
CA GLY A 33 -14.21 0.92 3.23
C GLY A 33 -13.06 -0.01 2.83
N VAL A 34 -11.85 0.17 3.39
CA VAL A 34 -10.70 -0.69 3.10
C VAL A 34 -10.87 -2.06 3.78
N GLN A 35 -11.14 -3.09 2.99
CA GLN A 35 -11.31 -4.47 3.49
C GLN A 35 -10.05 -5.31 3.33
N GLU A 36 -9.25 -5.06 2.31
CA GLU A 36 -8.06 -5.82 1.97
C GLU A 36 -6.95 -4.89 1.46
N ILE A 37 -5.71 -5.23 1.80
CA ILE A 37 -4.50 -4.58 1.28
C ILE A 37 -3.54 -5.68 0.86
N VAL A 38 -3.15 -5.68 -0.41
CA VAL A 38 -2.11 -6.55 -0.93
C VAL A 38 -0.83 -5.73 -1.11
N VAL A 39 0.22 -6.13 -0.40
CA VAL A 39 1.55 -5.54 -0.45
C VAL A 39 2.47 -6.46 -1.24
N VAL A 40 3.03 -5.95 -2.33
CA VAL A 40 4.04 -6.66 -3.12
C VAL A 40 5.37 -5.93 -2.98
N LEU A 41 6.34 -6.61 -2.38
CA LEU A 41 7.71 -6.15 -2.22
C LEU A 41 8.58 -6.85 -3.26
N SER A 42 9.41 -6.13 -3.98
CA SER A 42 10.33 -6.71 -4.95
C SER A 42 11.71 -6.09 -4.84
N GLU A 43 12.76 -6.89 -4.98
CA GLU A 43 14.10 -6.37 -5.20
C GLU A 43 14.42 -6.38 -6.69
N GLN A 44 15.10 -5.33 -7.17
CA GLN A 44 15.66 -5.23 -8.50
C GLN A 44 17.19 -5.18 -8.44
N PRO A 45 17.88 -6.34 -8.43
CA PRO A 45 19.32 -6.41 -8.21
C PRO A 45 20.15 -5.59 -9.20
N LYS A 46 19.70 -5.52 -10.46
CA LYS A 46 20.39 -4.74 -11.51
C LYS A 46 20.36 -3.24 -11.25
N GLN A 47 19.28 -2.75 -10.64
CA GLN A 47 19.06 -1.32 -10.37
C GLN A 47 19.46 -0.95 -8.93
N LYS A 48 19.80 -1.95 -8.08
CA LYS A 48 20.07 -1.77 -6.65
C LYS A 48 18.95 -1.00 -5.94
N GLN A 49 17.71 -1.37 -6.26
CA GLN A 49 16.51 -0.75 -5.70
C GLN A 49 15.51 -1.81 -5.26
N PHE A 50 14.59 -1.39 -4.41
CA PHE A 50 13.38 -2.08 -4.05
C PHE A 50 12.19 -1.39 -4.72
N ASP A 51 11.22 -2.18 -5.13
CA ASP A 51 9.93 -1.73 -5.63
C ASP A 51 8.83 -2.21 -4.68
N VAL A 52 7.90 -1.32 -4.38
CA VAL A 52 6.75 -1.61 -3.52
C VAL A 52 5.49 -1.26 -4.27
N GLU A 53 4.56 -2.21 -4.33
CA GLU A 53 3.22 -2.00 -4.87
C GLU A 53 2.19 -2.30 -3.77
N LEU A 54 1.26 -1.38 -3.58
CA LEU A 54 0.08 -1.57 -2.74
C LEU A 54 -1.15 -1.64 -3.63
N ARG A 55 -1.98 -2.66 -3.43
CA ARG A 55 -3.31 -2.78 -4.05
C ARG A 55 -4.38 -2.78 -2.98
N VAL A 56 -5.39 -1.94 -3.16
CA VAL A 56 -6.52 -1.82 -2.24
C VAL A 56 -7.81 -1.92 -3.05
N PRO A 57 -8.43 -3.11 -3.07
CA PRO A 57 -9.75 -3.28 -3.66
C PRO A 57 -10.81 -2.50 -2.88
N VAL A 58 -11.73 -1.88 -3.62
CA VAL A 58 -12.86 -1.12 -3.04
C VAL A 58 -14.13 -1.48 -3.79
N GLU A 59 -15.21 -1.74 -3.06
CA GLU A 59 -16.50 -2.07 -3.67
C GLU A 59 -16.98 -0.96 -4.60
N HIS A 60 -17.48 -1.34 -5.78
CA HIS A 60 -18.02 -0.43 -6.80
C HIS A 60 -17.03 0.64 -7.31
N HIS A 61 -15.72 0.43 -7.11
CA HIS A 61 -14.65 1.26 -7.66
C HIS A 61 -13.54 0.35 -8.21
N GLU A 62 -12.72 0.87 -9.13
CA GLU A 62 -11.52 0.16 -9.56
C GLU A 62 -10.52 0.04 -8.39
N ASP A 63 -9.70 -1.01 -8.38
CA ASP A 63 -8.69 -1.17 -7.34
C ASP A 63 -7.74 0.02 -7.31
N PHE A 64 -7.51 0.57 -6.13
CA PHE A 64 -6.44 1.55 -5.97
C PHE A 64 -5.10 0.84 -6.06
N VAL A 65 -4.18 1.40 -6.84
CA VAL A 65 -2.82 0.89 -6.97
C VAL A 65 -1.84 2.02 -6.73
N ALA A 66 -0.98 1.85 -5.73
CA ALA A 66 0.15 2.75 -5.49
C ALA A 66 1.46 2.00 -5.74
N ARG A 67 2.44 2.72 -6.29
CA ARG A 67 3.79 2.22 -6.53
C ARG A 67 4.83 3.20 -6.02
N SER A 68 5.89 2.67 -5.44
CA SER A 68 7.11 3.40 -5.10
C SER A 68 8.32 2.52 -5.35
N HIS A 69 9.49 3.16 -5.39
CA HIS A 69 10.77 2.50 -5.44
C HIS A 69 11.78 3.29 -4.62
N GLY A 70 12.86 2.65 -4.19
CA GLY A 70 13.91 3.29 -3.41
C GLY A 70 15.09 2.36 -3.15
N GLN A 71 16.21 2.91 -2.67
CA GLN A 71 17.36 2.10 -2.27
C GLN A 71 17.16 1.46 -0.88
N ASP A 72 16.25 2.02 -0.08
CA ASP A 72 15.82 1.48 1.20
C ASP A 72 14.38 0.97 1.09
N LEU A 73 14.16 -0.29 1.49
CA LEU A 73 12.86 -0.94 1.42
C LEU A 73 11.83 -0.28 2.36
N TYR A 74 12.24 0.10 3.56
CA TYR A 74 11.36 0.67 4.58
C TYR A 74 10.90 2.08 4.17
N GLU A 75 11.81 2.88 3.62
CA GLU A 75 11.47 4.18 3.02
C GLU A 75 10.55 4.00 1.81
N ALA A 76 10.81 3.01 0.95
CA ALA A 76 9.94 2.73 -0.19
C ALA A 76 8.52 2.33 0.27
N ILE A 77 8.39 1.51 1.32
CA ILE A 77 7.09 1.16 1.92
C ILE A 77 6.37 2.42 2.40
N ASP A 78 7.04 3.28 3.15
CA ASP A 78 6.46 4.52 3.68
C ASP A 78 5.95 5.43 2.55
N LEU A 79 6.77 5.63 1.51
CA LEU A 79 6.38 6.39 0.34
C LEU A 79 5.19 5.79 -0.39
N CYS A 80 5.06 4.46 -0.44
CA CYS A 80 3.92 3.80 -1.08
C CYS A 80 2.64 4.00 -0.26
N VAL A 81 2.73 3.85 1.06
CA VAL A 81 1.61 4.06 1.99
C VAL A 81 1.12 5.50 1.93
N ASP A 82 2.01 6.48 1.90
CA ASP A 82 1.64 7.90 1.78
C ASP A 82 0.91 8.20 0.46
N LYS A 83 1.36 7.60 -0.65
CA LYS A 83 0.65 7.72 -1.95
C LYS A 83 -0.74 7.10 -1.90
N MET A 84 -0.87 5.92 -1.29
CA MET A 84 -2.16 5.24 -1.15
C MET A 84 -3.10 6.04 -0.24
N ALA A 85 -2.60 6.59 0.87
CA ALA A 85 -3.39 7.42 1.78
C ALA A 85 -4.00 8.64 1.09
N ARG A 86 -3.25 9.29 0.18
CA ARG A 86 -3.76 10.41 -0.62
C ARG A 86 -4.91 9.97 -1.53
N GLN A 87 -4.72 8.88 -2.29
CA GLN A 87 -5.76 8.34 -3.19
C GLN A 87 -7.05 8.00 -2.43
N LEU A 88 -6.94 7.32 -1.28
CA LEU A 88 -8.09 6.97 -0.44
C LEU A 88 -8.78 8.20 0.16
N THR A 89 -8.01 9.23 0.53
CA THR A 89 -8.57 10.49 1.07
C THR A 89 -9.38 11.21 0.00
N GLU A 90 -8.80 11.40 -1.20
CA GLU A 90 -9.48 12.04 -2.33
C GLU A 90 -10.75 11.28 -2.72
N PHE A 91 -10.70 9.95 -2.72
CA PHE A 91 -11.88 9.12 -2.98
C PHE A 91 -12.98 9.32 -1.92
N LYS A 92 -12.62 9.29 -0.64
CA LYS A 92 -13.57 9.54 0.46
C LYS A 92 -14.21 10.92 0.36
N GLU A 93 -13.45 11.94 -0.04
CA GLU A 93 -13.97 13.29 -0.25
C GLU A 93 -14.96 13.35 -1.43
N ARG A 94 -14.66 12.68 -2.55
CA ARG A 94 -15.58 12.57 -3.70
C ARG A 94 -16.91 11.92 -3.30
N LEU A 95 -16.87 10.80 -2.58
CA LEU A 95 -18.08 10.11 -2.10
C LEU A 95 -18.93 10.98 -1.17
N LYS A 96 -18.31 11.85 -0.37
CA LYS A 96 -19.05 12.79 0.50
C LYS A 96 -19.73 13.89 -0.31
N ASN A 97 -19.11 14.34 -1.40
CA ASN A 97 -19.66 15.38 -2.26
C ASN A 97 -20.79 14.86 -3.16
N GLU A 98 -20.72 13.62 -3.64
CA GLU A 98 -21.80 13.00 -4.44
C GLU A 98 -23.07 12.70 -3.63
N LYS A 99 -22.93 12.58 -2.30
CA LYS A 99 -24.07 12.35 -1.38
C LYS A 99 -24.76 13.64 -0.92
N ARG A 100 -24.28 14.83 -1.33
CA ARG A 100 -24.87 16.14 -1.01
C ARG A 100 -25.74 16.63 -2.15
#